data_AF-A0A7Y9EKH5-F1
#
_entry.id   AF-A0A7Y9EKH5-F1
#
_cell.length_a   1.000
_cell.length_b   1.000
_cell.length_c   1.000
_cell.angle_alpha   90.00
_cell.angle_beta   90.00
_cell.angle_gamma   90.00
#
_symmetry.space_group_name_H-M   'P 1'
#
loop_
_entity.id
_entity.type
_entity.pdbx_description
1 polymer ?
#
loop_
_entity_poly.entity_id
_entity_poly.type
_entity_poly.pdbx_seq_one_letter_code
_entity_poly.pdbx_strand_id
1 'polypeptide(L)' 'MTQDGAGRLFGSAVSGSTVGTIETGSVSGFTIFFIIGWFNGTRGRYDGTLGGDRRLSGITFDLNHPSSQATWSTTRTF' A
#
# COMPACT_ATOMS: atom_id res chain seq x y z
N MET A 1 -6.82 2.88 -7.07
CA MET A 1 -5.42 3.35 -7.06
C MET A 1 -5.04 3.70 -8.47
N THR A 2 -4.34 4.82 -8.64
CA THR A 2 -3.84 5.35 -9.92
C THR A 2 -2.37 5.73 -9.74
N GLN A 3 -1.56 5.51 -10.77
CA GLN A 3 -0.16 5.92 -10.85
C GLN A 3 -0.01 7.03 -11.89
N ASP A 4 0.78 8.07 -11.61
CA ASP A 4 1.14 9.09 -12.62
C ASP A 4 2.44 8.73 -13.38
N GLY A 5 2.81 9.53 -14.37
CA GLY A 5 4.02 9.32 -15.18
C GLY A 5 5.33 9.41 -14.40
N ALA A 6 5.32 9.97 -13.18
CA ALA A 6 6.47 10.03 -12.28
C ALA A 6 6.49 8.88 -11.26
N GLY A 7 5.54 7.94 -11.36
CA GLY A 7 5.43 6.80 -10.46
C GLY A 7 4.72 7.09 -9.15
N ARG A 8 4.14 8.28 -8.95
CA ARG A 8 3.42 8.62 -7.71
C ARG A 8 2.05 7.96 -7.68
N LEU A 9 1.65 7.48 -6.51
CA LEU A 9 0.40 6.77 -6.30
C LEU A 9 -0.65 7.67 -5.65
N PHE A 10 -1.89 7.55 -6.14
CA PHE A 10 -3.06 8.25 -5.63
C PHE A 10 -4.26 7.29 -5.52
N GLY A 11 -5.16 7.60 -4.60
CA GLY A 11 -6.45 6.90 -4.48
C GLY A 11 -6.87 6.65 -3.04
N SER A 12 -7.97 5.92 -2.91
CA SER A 12 -8.53 5.47 -1.65
C SER A 12 -8.42 3.95 -1.50
N ALA A 13 -8.52 3.51 -0.25
CA ALA A 13 -8.58 2.11 0.15
C ALA A 13 -9.75 1.90 1.12
N VAL A 14 -10.25 0.66 1.18
CA VAL A 14 -11.31 0.25 2.09
C VAL A 14 -10.85 -1.03 2.79
N SER A 15 -11.03 -1.11 4.10
CA SER A 15 -10.77 -2.30 4.91
C SER A 15 -11.89 -2.45 5.93
N GLY A 16 -12.70 -3.51 5.81
CA GLY A 16 -13.92 -3.65 6.60
C GLY A 16 -14.83 -2.43 6.44
N SER A 17 -15.12 -1.74 7.54
CA SER A 17 -15.93 -0.52 7.57
C SER A 17 -15.11 0.79 7.51
N THR A 18 -13.78 0.73 7.49
CA THR A 18 -12.94 1.94 7.43
C THR A 18 -12.49 2.24 6.01
N VAL A 19 -12.38 3.54 5.71
CA VAL A 19 -11.83 4.08 4.47
C VAL A 19 -10.51 4.78 4.76
N GLY A 20 -9.63 4.80 3.79
CA GLY A 20 -8.36 5.52 3.88
C GLY A 20 -7.97 6.11 2.54
N THR A 21 -7.05 7.06 2.59
CA THR A 21 -6.49 7.71 1.40
C THR A 21 -4.99 7.52 1.37
N ILE A 22 -4.44 7.33 0.16
CA ILE A 22 -2.99 7.32 -0.03
C ILE A 22 -2.47 8.73 0.24
N GLU A 23 -1.67 8.89 1.29
CA GLU A 23 -1.01 10.15 1.65
C GLU A 23 0.28 10.34 0.83
N THR A 24 0.95 9.23 0.55
CA THR A 24 2.18 9.17 -0.22
C THR A 24 2.36 7.76 -0.74
N GLY A 25 2.91 7.62 -1.93
CA GLY A 25 3.31 6.32 -2.44
C GLY A 25 4.01 6.46 -3.77
N SER A 26 4.83 5.46 -4.09
CA SER A 26 5.52 5.41 -5.38
C SER A 26 5.77 3.99 -5.84
N VAL A 27 5.85 3.83 -7.16
CA VAL A 27 6.39 2.65 -7.83
C VAL A 27 7.79 3.00 -8.35
N SER A 28 8.76 2.11 -8.09
CA SER A 28 10.13 2.21 -8.62
C SER A 28 10.59 0.83 -9.08
N GLY A 29 10.69 0.63 -10.40
CA GLY A 29 10.97 -0.68 -10.98
C GLY A 29 9.94 -1.71 -10.54
N PHE A 30 10.40 -2.80 -9.92
CA PHE A 30 9.55 -3.86 -9.37
C PHE A 30 9.16 -3.63 -7.90
N THR A 31 9.46 -2.47 -7.33
CA THR A 31 9.14 -2.15 -5.94
C THR A 31 8.00 -1.15 -5.87
N ILE A 32 7.19 -1.28 -4.82
CA ILE A 32 6.10 -0.36 -4.52
C ILE A 32 6.13 -0.05 -3.03
N PHE A 33 5.86 1.21 -2.68
CA PHE A 33 5.43 1.54 -1.33
C PHE A 33 4.29 2.54 -1.36
N PHE A 34 3.45 2.50 -0.33
CA PHE A 34 2.46 3.54 -0.08
C PHE A 34 2.11 3.63 1.40
N ILE A 35 1.68 4.81 1.82
CA ILE A 35 1.16 5.10 3.15
C ILE A 35 -0.32 5.43 3.00
N ILE A 36 -1.17 4.70 3.72
CA ILE A 36 -2.59 5.01 3.82
C ILE A 36 -2.84 5.66 5.17
N GLY A 37 -3.36 6.88 5.15
CA GLY A 37 -4.02 7.50 6.29
C GLY A 37 -5.45 6.98 6.38
N TRP A 38 -5.75 6.20 7.41
CA TRP A 38 -7.09 5.66 7.65
C TRP A 38 -7.93 6.68 8.43
N PHE A 39 -9.23 6.72 8.15
CA PHE A 39 -10.16 7.67 8.78
C PHE A 39 -10.25 7.52 10.31
N ASN A 40 -9.96 6.34 10.84
CA ASN A 40 -9.89 6.07 12.28
C ASN A 40 -8.59 6.55 12.94
N GLY A 41 -7.70 7.23 12.21
CA GLY A 41 -6.46 7.83 12.72
C GLY A 41 -5.22 6.93 12.65
N THR A 42 -5.34 5.67 12.23
CA THR A 42 -4.15 4.82 12.01
C THR A 42 -3.48 5.15 10.68
N ARG A 43 -2.17 4.91 10.58
CA ARG A 43 -1.41 5.15 9.35
C ARG A 43 -0.63 3.90 9.00
N GLY A 44 -1.07 3.19 7.96
CA GLY A 44 -0.41 1.97 7.52
C GLY A 44 0.63 2.27 6.45
N ARG A 45 1.89 1.85 6.65
CA ARG A 45 2.86 1.75 5.56
C ARG A 45 2.79 0.36 4.94
N TYR A 46 2.80 0.29 3.62
CA TYR A 46 2.76 -0.93 2.84
C TYR A 46 3.97 -0.92 1.92
N ASP A 47 4.85 -1.89 2.07
CA ASP A 47 6.03 -2.10 1.24
C ASP A 47 5.86 -3.43 0.52
N GLY A 48 6.16 -3.45 -0.79
CA GLY A 48 6.00 -4.68 -1.57
C GLY A 48 6.80 -4.71 -2.86
N THR A 49 6.74 -5.86 -3.51
CA THR A 49 7.44 -6.15 -4.76
C THR A 49 6.53 -6.87 -5.75
N LEU A 50 6.80 -6.68 -7.04
CA LEU A 50 6.16 -7.41 -8.14
C LEU A 50 6.88 -8.74 -8.35
N GLY A 51 6.20 -9.84 -8.07
CA GLY A 51 6.70 -11.19 -8.32
C GLY A 51 6.72 -11.56 -9.80
N GLY A 52 7.42 -12.64 -10.13
CA GLY A 52 7.42 -13.21 -11.50
C GLY A 52 6.05 -13.74 -11.95
N ASP A 53 5.16 -14.00 -11.00
CA ASP A 53 3.73 -14.31 -11.22
C ASP A 53 2.88 -13.06 -11.51
N ARG A 54 3.53 -11.90 -11.62
CA ARG A 54 2.92 -10.58 -11.85
C ARG A 54 1.98 -10.13 -10.73
N ARG A 55 2.15 -10.65 -9.51
CA ARG A 55 1.41 -10.18 -8.32
C ARG A 55 2.26 -9.29 -7.44
N LEU A 56 1.64 -8.28 -6.85
CA LEU A 56 2.26 -7.48 -5.79
C LEU A 56 2.05 -8.18 -4.45
N SER A 57 3.10 -8.26 -3.65
CA SER A 57 3.03 -8.78 -2.28
C SER A 57 4.07 -8.10 -1.39
N GLY A 58 3.87 -8.17 -0.08
CA GLY A 58 4.84 -7.64 0.86
C GLY A 58 4.35 -7.55 2.29
N ILE A 59 4.88 -6.57 3.01
CA ILE A 59 4.61 -6.34 4.43
C ILE A 59 3.90 -5.00 4.63
N THR A 60 3.17 -4.91 5.73
CA THR A 60 2.58 -3.66 6.22
C THR A 60 2.78 -3.53 7.71
N PHE A 61 2.87 -2.29 8.18
CA PHE A 61 2.92 -1.97 9.60
C PHE A 61 2.22 -0.64 9.90
N ASP A 62 1.69 -0.50 11.12
CA ASP A 62 1.19 0.77 11.62
C ASP A 62 2.36 1.69 11.99
N LEU A 63 2.41 2.89 11.41
CA LEU A 63 3.44 3.89 11.69
C LEU A 63 3.42 4.37 13.15
N ASN A 64 2.26 4.32 13.81
CA ASN A 64 2.13 4.65 15.23
C ASN A 64 2.47 3.47 16.15
N HIS A 65 2.39 2.24 15.63
CA HIS A 65 2.69 1.00 16.35
C HIS A 65 3.49 0.01 15.48
N PRO A 66 4.79 0.25 15.21
CA PRO A 66 5.53 -0.50 14.20
C PRO A 66 5.73 -2.01 14.46
N SER A 67 5.48 -2.45 15.69
CA SER A 67 5.45 -3.88 16.04
C SER A 67 4.17 -4.58 15.55
N SER A 68 3.12 -3.82 15.23
CA SER A 68 1.89 -4.32 14.60
C SER A 68 2.11 -4.47 13.11
N GLN A 69 2.41 -5.69 12.67
CA GLN A 69 2.76 -6.00 11.28
C GLN A 69 1.85 -7.08 10.69
N ALA A 70 1.71 -7.07 9.37
CA ALA A 70 1.04 -8.12 8.61
C ALA A 70 1.66 -8.28 7.23
N THR A 71 1.36 -9.39 6.56
CA THR A 71 1.66 -9.58 5.14
C THR A 71 0.44 -9.25 4.28
N TRP A 72 0.68 -8.88 3.02
CA TRP A 72 -0.39 -8.62 2.06
C TRP A 72 -0.01 -9.11 0.66
N SER A 73 -1.02 -9.37 -0.16
CA SER A 73 -0.85 -9.66 -1.58
C SER A 73 -2.06 -9.18 -2.38
N THR A 74 -1.86 -8.90 -3.65
CA THR A 74 -2.95 -8.55 -4.57
C THR A 74 -3.59 -9.79 -5.16
N THR A 75 -4.92 -9.75 -5.32
CA THR A 75 -5.64 -10.76 -6.09
C THR A 75 -5.47 -10.55 -7.59
N ARG A 76 -5.26 -9.29 -8.01
CA ARG A 76 -4.99 -8.90 -9.40
C ARG A 76 -3.52 -9.07 -9.75
N THR A 77 -3.26 -9.32 -11.04
CA THR A 77 -1.95 -9.29 -11.68
C THR A 77 -1.77 -7.99 -12.47
N PHE A 78 -0.52 -7.56 -12.67
CA PHE A 78 -0.13 -6.31 -13.34
C PHE A 78 0.82 -6.56 -14.50
#